data_AF-A0A0F8YLC0-F1
#
_entry.id   AF-A0A0F8YLC0-F1
#
_cell.length_a   1.000
_cell.length_b   1.000
_cell.length_c   1.000
_cell.angle_alpha   90.00
_cell.angle_beta   90.00
_cell.angle_gamma   90.00
#
_symmetry.space_group_name_H-M   'P 1'
#
loop_
_entity.id
_entity.type
_entity.pdbx_description
1 polymer ?
#
loop_
_entity_poly.entity_id
_entity_poly.type
_entity_poly.pdbx_seq_one_letter_code
_entity_poly.pdbx_strand_id
1 'polypeptide(L)'
;MSVEDTTGEATLSAARVMVPAVFRIEDTGLTDYGDFWHDGASFQTNFVNTASWIIRGTGIVDLDDSTIIANKLQVNSTTPGLVLNETDAAADAKQWTFVAGSNIGWWGTQTDVGAFGEYVIKATRTGAAVNTITILGDTIELNPSGSVDIQTALTATSAIVSGDWKFDAQIIIKERATAPVGESAYGVIWVKNTIPNELWFTNDASQDFMLVSDLISDTTPQLGGNLASNGFDILMADGDKVIFGDGGDMQMYNVTGTGTSKI
;
A
#
# COMPACT_ATOMS: atom_id res chain seq x y z
N MET A 1 61.75 26.31 -37.73
CA MET A 1 62.29 27.47 -37.02
C MET A 1 62.64 26.98 -35.62
N SER A 2 63.91 26.65 -35.39
CA SER A 2 64.40 26.16 -34.10
C SER A 2 64.87 27.35 -33.28
N VAL A 3 64.23 27.58 -32.14
CA VAL A 3 64.74 28.48 -31.10
C VAL A 3 65.41 27.57 -30.09
N GLU A 4 66.74 27.52 -30.12
CA GLU A 4 67.53 27.01 -29.00
C GLU A 4 67.72 28.16 -28.02
N ASP A 5 67.02 28.11 -26.90
CA ASP A 5 67.28 28.98 -25.75
C ASP A 5 68.14 28.19 -24.75
N THR A 6 69.41 28.59 -24.66
CA THR A 6 70.43 28.00 -23.79
C THR A 6 70.37 28.52 -22.35
N THR A 7 69.31 29.23 -21.95
CA THR A 7 69.19 29.80 -20.59
C THR A 7 68.14 29.17 -19.69
N GLY A 8 67.48 28.09 -20.15
CA GLY A 8 66.76 27.17 -19.25
C GLY A 8 65.38 27.62 -18.78
N GLU A 9 64.83 28.74 -19.28
CA GLU A 9 63.42 29.09 -19.13
C GLU A 9 62.90 29.73 -20.42
N ALA A 10 62.56 28.89 -21.40
CA ALA A 10 61.92 29.34 -22.63
C ALA A 10 60.48 29.80 -22.34
N THR A 11 60.28 31.09 -22.06
CA THR A 11 58.96 31.70 -22.01
C THR A 11 58.41 31.82 -23.43
N LEU A 12 57.59 30.83 -23.81
CA LEU A 12 57.00 30.74 -25.15
C LEU A 12 55.87 31.76 -25.30
N SER A 13 56.23 33.02 -25.56
CA SER A 13 55.29 34.11 -25.89
C SER A 13 54.81 33.99 -27.34
N ALA A 14 54.06 32.93 -27.64
CA ALA A 14 53.38 32.80 -28.92
C ALA A 14 51.96 33.36 -28.81
N ALA A 15 51.74 34.54 -29.40
CA ALA A 15 50.49 35.29 -29.33
C ALA A 15 49.25 34.59 -29.95
N ARG A 16 49.41 33.40 -30.54
CA ARG A 16 48.31 32.49 -30.89
C ARG A 16 48.91 31.20 -31.44
N VAL A 17 48.88 30.13 -30.66
CA VAL A 17 49.10 28.79 -31.21
C VAL A 17 47.80 28.38 -31.90
N MET A 18 47.76 28.46 -33.23
CA MET A 18 46.68 27.85 -34.02
C MET A 18 46.86 26.35 -33.98
N VAL A 19 46.12 25.68 -33.10
CA VAL A 19 46.09 24.23 -33.01
C VAL A 19 45.20 23.68 -34.15
N PRO A 20 45.63 22.65 -34.90
CA PRO A 20 44.79 22.01 -35.91
C PRO A 20 43.49 21.46 -35.31
N ALA A 21 42.46 21.28 -36.15
CA ALA A 21 41.09 20.91 -35.77
C ALA A 21 40.94 19.61 -34.95
N VAL A 22 42.00 18.83 -34.81
CA VAL A 22 42.05 17.64 -33.96
C VAL A 22 43.30 17.73 -33.11
N PHE A 23 43.11 18.08 -31.85
CA PHE A 23 44.14 17.98 -30.82
C PHE A 23 44.00 16.60 -30.17
N ARG A 24 44.91 15.69 -30.50
CA ARG A 24 45.06 14.41 -29.78
C ARG A 24 46.24 14.54 -28.83
N ILE A 25 46.00 14.25 -27.55
CA ILE A 25 47.07 13.96 -26.60
C ILE A 25 47.13 12.43 -26.53
N GLU A 26 48.21 11.85 -27.01
CA GLU A 26 48.50 10.43 -26.87
C GLU A 26 49.63 10.33 -25.84
N ASP A 27 49.30 9.83 -24.64
CA ASP A 27 50.30 9.47 -23.65
C ASP A 27 50.88 8.10 -24.01
N THR A 28 52.19 8.06 -24.20
CA THR A 28 52.91 6.85 -24.61
C THR A 28 54.00 6.45 -23.61
N GLY A 29 53.97 7.02 -22.40
CA GLY A 29 54.82 6.65 -21.28
C GLY A 29 54.14 5.62 -20.37
N LEU A 30 54.90 4.63 -19.90
CA LEU A 30 54.41 3.61 -18.99
C LEU A 30 54.41 4.12 -17.54
N THR A 31 53.36 3.78 -16.80
CA THR A 31 53.24 3.67 -15.33
C THR A 31 53.03 4.90 -14.44
N ASP A 32 52.88 6.10 -14.96
CA ASP A 32 52.16 7.13 -14.19
C ASP A 32 50.66 6.98 -14.44
N TYR A 33 49.89 6.97 -13.35
CA TYR A 33 48.51 7.39 -13.45
C TYR A 33 48.60 8.83 -13.93
N GLY A 34 48.44 9.04 -15.24
CA GLY A 34 48.22 10.35 -15.85
C GLY A 34 46.90 10.92 -15.35
N ASP A 35 46.83 11.18 -14.04
CA ASP A 35 45.83 12.02 -13.46
C ASP A 35 46.03 13.39 -14.09
N PHE A 36 44.94 13.96 -14.59
CA PHE A 36 44.85 15.38 -14.88
C PHE A 36 44.94 16.15 -13.55
N TRP A 37 46.06 16.05 -12.83
CA TRP A 37 46.36 16.85 -11.66
C TRP A 37 46.75 18.24 -12.16
N HIS A 38 45.80 19.16 -12.09
CA HIS A 38 46.06 20.58 -12.23
C HIS A 38 46.07 21.18 -10.83
N ASP A 39 47.18 21.82 -10.46
CA ASP A 39 47.36 22.40 -9.15
C ASP A 39 46.43 23.62 -8.95
N GLY A 40 46.01 23.78 -7.71
CA GLY A 40 44.91 24.65 -7.34
C GLY A 40 45.14 26.13 -7.69
N ALA A 41 44.44 26.60 -8.71
CA ALA A 41 43.55 27.76 -8.63
C ALA A 41 42.96 28.07 -10.02
N SER A 42 41.65 27.86 -10.17
CA SER A 42 40.82 28.39 -11.28
C SER A 42 40.83 27.60 -12.60
N PHE A 43 40.17 26.45 -12.60
CA PHE A 43 39.46 25.97 -13.79
C PHE A 43 37.96 25.94 -13.48
N GLN A 44 37.30 27.10 -13.55
CA GLN A 44 35.84 27.13 -13.73
C GLN A 44 35.53 26.81 -15.19
N THR A 45 35.77 25.56 -15.60
CA THR A 45 35.23 25.10 -16.88
C THR A 45 33.85 24.55 -16.64
N ASN A 46 32.86 25.36 -17.04
CA ASN A 46 31.68 24.79 -17.65
C ASN A 46 32.16 24.01 -18.88
N PHE A 47 32.48 22.73 -18.71
CA PHE A 47 32.62 21.80 -19.83
C PHE A 47 31.24 21.65 -20.45
N VAL A 48 30.87 22.56 -21.35
CA VAL A 48 29.67 22.43 -22.18
C VAL A 48 29.99 21.39 -23.24
N ASN A 49 29.73 20.14 -22.93
CA ASN A 49 29.89 19.06 -23.89
C ASN A 49 28.60 18.85 -24.67
N THR A 50 28.67 18.88 -26.00
CA THR A 50 27.55 18.66 -26.92
C THR A 50 27.40 17.20 -27.35
N ALA A 51 28.23 16.27 -26.83
CA ALA A 51 28.21 14.85 -27.15
C ALA A 51 28.11 13.97 -25.88
N SER A 52 27.61 12.73 -26.07
CA SER A 52 27.48 11.74 -24.99
C SER A 52 28.84 11.35 -24.44
N TRP A 53 29.08 11.61 -23.16
CA TRP A 53 30.19 10.97 -22.43
C TRP A 53 29.80 9.54 -22.15
N ILE A 54 30.50 8.60 -22.76
CA ILE A 54 30.42 7.19 -22.37
C ILE A 54 31.71 6.86 -21.64
N ILE A 55 31.66 6.85 -20.31
CA ILE A 55 32.77 6.34 -19.50
C ILE A 55 32.67 4.82 -19.57
N ARG A 56 33.56 4.18 -20.33
CA ARG A 56 33.66 2.71 -20.46
C ARG A 56 34.93 2.23 -19.77
N GLY A 57 34.79 1.31 -18.81
CA GLY A 57 35.90 0.69 -18.09
C GLY A 57 35.43 0.09 -16.77
N THR A 58 36.31 -0.61 -16.06
CA THR A 58 36.09 -1.00 -14.64
C THR A 58 36.33 0.16 -13.67
N GLY A 59 36.65 1.34 -14.20
CA GLY A 59 36.86 2.56 -13.43
C GLY A 59 35.54 3.05 -12.86
N ILE A 60 35.55 3.28 -11.55
CA ILE A 60 34.51 4.01 -10.83
C ILE A 60 34.50 5.43 -11.41
N VAL A 61 33.31 5.99 -11.67
CA VAL A 61 33.18 7.46 -11.78
C VAL A 61 33.36 7.98 -10.36
N ASP A 62 34.63 8.15 -9.97
CA ASP A 62 34.98 8.60 -8.63
C ASP A 62 34.84 10.12 -8.60
N LEU A 63 33.79 10.58 -7.93
CA LEU A 63 33.56 11.99 -7.66
C LEU A 63 34.20 12.28 -6.30
N ASP A 64 35.54 12.30 -6.26
CA ASP A 64 36.34 12.29 -5.03
C ASP A 64 36.11 13.53 -4.14
N ASP A 65 36.39 13.36 -2.84
CA ASP A 65 35.92 14.05 -1.62
C ASP A 65 36.33 15.52 -1.45
N SER A 66 36.86 16.18 -2.49
CA SER A 66 37.04 17.65 -2.49
C SER A 66 36.01 18.39 -3.33
N THR A 67 35.26 17.67 -4.18
CA THR A 67 34.10 18.21 -4.89
C THR A 67 32.83 17.80 -4.19
N ILE A 68 32.47 18.54 -3.13
CA ILE A 68 31.09 18.59 -2.67
C ILE A 68 30.24 18.87 -3.91
N ILE A 69 29.43 17.91 -4.36
CA ILE A 69 28.34 18.21 -5.30
C ILE A 69 27.35 19.05 -4.48
N ALA A 70 27.63 20.34 -4.34
CA ALA A 70 27.00 21.24 -3.38
C ALA A 70 25.48 21.41 -3.57
N ASN A 71 24.90 20.78 -4.60
CA ASN A 71 23.50 20.92 -4.96
C ASN A 71 22.82 19.57 -5.31
N LYS A 72 23.16 18.91 -6.42
CA LYS A 72 22.50 17.67 -6.90
C LYS A 72 23.22 17.01 -8.09
N LEU A 73 23.13 15.69 -8.20
CA LEU A 73 23.32 14.97 -9.47
C LEU A 73 22.01 15.09 -10.29
N GLN A 74 22.01 15.92 -11.33
CA GLN A 74 20.83 16.16 -12.17
C GLN A 74 20.93 15.45 -13.51
N VAL A 75 20.02 14.51 -13.76
CA VAL A 75 19.87 13.84 -15.05
C VAL A 75 18.78 14.55 -15.85
N ASN A 76 19.18 15.27 -16.91
CA ASN A 76 18.26 15.99 -17.78
C ASN A 76 18.00 15.17 -19.06
N SER A 77 16.82 14.56 -19.12
CA SER A 77 16.32 13.82 -20.27
C SER A 77 14.80 13.96 -20.35
N THR A 78 14.18 13.59 -21.47
CA THR A 78 12.72 13.41 -21.54
C THR A 78 12.26 12.19 -20.73
N THR A 79 13.17 11.23 -20.53
CA THR A 79 12.97 10.03 -19.72
C THR A 79 14.23 9.76 -18.90
N PRO A 80 14.52 10.59 -17.87
CA PRO A 80 15.68 10.35 -17.02
C PRO A 80 15.53 9.03 -16.28
N GLY A 81 16.61 8.28 -16.19
CA GLY A 81 16.62 7.06 -15.41
C GLY A 81 18.00 6.63 -14.95
N LEU A 82 17.99 5.73 -13.97
CA LEU A 82 19.14 5.02 -13.44
C LEU A 82 18.89 3.53 -13.61
N VAL A 83 19.90 2.80 -14.06
CA VAL A 83 19.88 1.33 -14.17
C VAL A 83 20.94 0.77 -13.24
N LEU A 84 20.53 -0.10 -12.33
CA LEU A 84 21.41 -0.90 -11.49
C LEU A 84 21.50 -2.30 -12.11
N ASN A 85 22.72 -2.79 -12.33
CA ASN A 85 22.97 -4.11 -12.89
C ASN A 85 23.40 -5.08 -11.78
N GLU A 86 22.68 -6.17 -11.60
CA GLU A 86 22.99 -7.30 -10.73
C GLU A 86 23.81 -8.33 -11.50
N THR A 87 25.07 -8.52 -11.11
CA THR A 87 26.02 -9.38 -11.83
C THR A 87 25.82 -10.87 -11.53
N ASP A 88 25.13 -11.20 -10.44
CA ASP A 88 24.85 -12.54 -9.96
C ASP A 88 23.42 -13.02 -10.26
N ALA A 89 22.57 -12.16 -10.84
CA ALA A 89 21.22 -12.54 -11.27
C ALA A 89 21.23 -13.37 -12.58
N ALA A 90 20.19 -14.19 -12.74
CA ALA A 90 19.97 -14.99 -13.94
C ALA A 90 19.70 -14.10 -15.17
N ALA A 91 19.75 -14.68 -16.38
CA ALA A 91 19.40 -13.95 -17.60
C ALA A 91 18.01 -13.33 -17.49
N ASP A 92 17.86 -12.11 -18.00
CA ASP A 92 16.63 -11.30 -18.00
C ASP A 92 16.12 -10.83 -16.63
N ALA A 93 16.89 -11.06 -15.56
CA ALA A 93 16.59 -10.60 -14.21
C ALA A 93 17.66 -9.65 -13.63
N LYS A 94 18.59 -9.15 -14.46
CA LYS A 94 19.77 -8.46 -13.95
C LYS A 94 19.60 -6.97 -13.74
N GLN A 95 18.49 -6.36 -14.13
CA GLN A 95 18.40 -4.90 -14.09
C GLN A 95 17.25 -4.41 -13.22
N TRP A 96 17.59 -3.49 -12.31
CA TRP A 96 16.63 -2.64 -11.61
C TRP A 96 16.71 -1.24 -12.19
N THR A 97 15.55 -0.64 -12.42
CA THR A 97 15.49 0.67 -13.04
C THR A 97 14.66 1.64 -12.23
N PHE A 98 15.14 2.88 -12.16
CA PHE A 98 14.42 4.02 -11.61
C PHE A 98 14.23 5.00 -12.75
N VAL A 99 12.99 5.22 -13.17
CA VAL A 99 12.68 6.01 -14.36
C VAL A 99 11.62 7.04 -14.02
N ALA A 100 11.79 8.25 -14.54
CA ALA A 100 10.74 9.25 -14.58
C ALA A 100 10.47 9.69 -16.01
N GLY A 101 9.21 9.95 -16.34
CA GLY A 101 8.80 10.41 -17.66
C GLY A 101 7.29 10.61 -17.72
N SER A 102 6.82 11.57 -18.51
CA SER A 102 5.38 11.76 -18.76
C SER A 102 4.51 11.85 -17.49
N ASN A 103 4.99 12.58 -16.47
CA ASN A 103 4.33 12.71 -15.15
C ASN A 103 4.21 11.41 -14.33
N ILE A 104 5.01 10.40 -14.66
CA ILE A 104 5.12 9.14 -13.92
C ILE A 104 6.56 9.02 -13.41
N GLY A 105 6.72 8.56 -12.18
CA GLY A 105 7.99 8.07 -11.65
C GLY A 105 7.80 6.65 -11.15
N TRP A 106 8.69 5.74 -11.48
CA TRP A 106 8.55 4.35 -11.07
C TRP A 106 9.89 3.67 -10.86
N TRP A 107 9.85 2.63 -10.03
CA TRP A 107 10.92 1.69 -9.78
C TRP A 107 10.42 0.30 -10.19
N GLY A 108 11.19 -0.44 -10.97
CA GLY A 108 10.84 -1.79 -11.36
C GLY A 108 12.01 -2.56 -11.95
N THR A 109 11.69 -3.64 -12.64
CA THR A 109 12.67 -4.53 -13.27
C THR A 109 12.84 -4.21 -14.75
N GLN A 110 13.98 -4.61 -15.30
CA GLN A 110 14.31 -4.52 -16.71
C GLN A 110 15.09 -5.79 -17.11
N THR A 111 14.82 -6.29 -18.32
CA THR A 111 15.56 -7.42 -18.90
C THR A 111 16.95 -6.99 -19.36
N ASP A 112 17.86 -7.94 -19.57
CA ASP A 112 19.24 -7.68 -20.00
C ASP A 112 19.33 -6.98 -21.38
N VAL A 113 18.26 -7.04 -22.18
CA VAL A 113 18.13 -6.38 -23.49
C VAL A 113 17.41 -5.02 -23.41
N GLY A 114 17.10 -4.54 -22.21
CA GLY A 114 16.51 -3.24 -21.97
C GLY A 114 14.98 -3.19 -22.08
N ALA A 115 14.28 -4.33 -22.23
CA ALA A 115 12.83 -4.35 -22.16
C ALA A 115 12.37 -4.20 -20.71
N PHE A 116 11.48 -3.24 -20.44
CA PHE A 116 10.96 -2.98 -19.10
C PHE A 116 9.98 -4.07 -18.65
N GLY A 117 10.14 -4.51 -17.40
CA GLY A 117 9.21 -5.41 -16.71
C GLY A 117 8.10 -4.65 -15.97
N GLU A 118 7.50 -5.31 -14.99
CA GLU A 118 6.51 -4.68 -14.11
C GLU A 118 7.19 -3.69 -13.14
N TYR A 119 6.43 -2.66 -12.76
CA TYR A 119 6.86 -1.73 -11.73
C TYR A 119 6.61 -2.35 -10.35
N VAL A 120 7.57 -2.23 -9.44
CA VAL A 120 7.36 -2.57 -8.03
C VAL A 120 6.66 -1.40 -7.34
N ILE A 121 7.06 -0.18 -7.65
CA ILE A 121 6.42 1.05 -7.15
C ILE A 121 6.24 2.03 -8.32
N LYS A 122 5.05 2.61 -8.44
CA LYS A 122 4.73 3.64 -9.43
C LYS A 122 3.99 4.80 -8.79
N ALA A 123 4.50 6.00 -8.96
CA ALA A 123 3.82 7.23 -8.62
C ALA A 123 3.33 7.94 -9.90
N THR A 124 2.08 8.37 -9.89
CA THR A 124 1.54 9.32 -10.88
C THR A 124 1.38 10.68 -10.24
N ARG A 125 1.64 11.76 -10.99
CA ARG A 125 1.51 13.13 -10.47
C ARG A 125 0.85 14.09 -11.44
N THR A 126 0.33 15.19 -10.91
CA THR A 126 -0.18 16.34 -11.65
C THR A 126 0.49 17.58 -11.07
N GLY A 127 1.40 18.19 -11.84
CA GLY A 127 2.27 19.25 -11.31
C GLY A 127 3.13 18.74 -10.15
N ALA A 128 2.98 19.35 -8.98
CA ALA A 128 3.71 18.99 -7.76
C ALA A 128 3.00 17.92 -6.90
N ALA A 129 1.71 17.64 -7.14
CA ALA A 129 0.93 16.72 -6.32
C ALA A 129 1.04 15.28 -6.83
N VAL A 130 1.33 14.33 -5.93
CA VAL A 130 1.22 12.89 -6.23
C VAL A 130 -0.26 12.51 -6.19
N ASN A 131 -0.77 11.94 -7.27
CA ASN A 131 -2.17 11.51 -7.38
C ASN A 131 -2.35 10.08 -6.90
N THR A 132 -1.48 9.18 -7.34
CA THR A 132 -1.53 7.77 -6.94
C THR A 132 -0.13 7.24 -6.68
N ILE A 133 -0.05 6.30 -5.75
CA ILE A 133 1.09 5.39 -5.60
C ILE A 133 0.52 3.98 -5.75
N THR A 134 1.06 3.21 -6.69
CA THR A 134 0.74 1.80 -6.90
C THR A 134 1.96 0.99 -6.52
N ILE A 135 1.77 0.02 -5.64
CA ILE A 135 2.78 -0.97 -5.28
C ILE A 135 2.28 -2.31 -5.80
N LEU A 136 3.07 -2.99 -6.62
CA LEU A 136 2.73 -4.33 -7.12
C LEU A 136 3.56 -5.39 -6.40
N GLY A 137 2.92 -6.52 -6.16
CA GLY A 137 3.48 -7.70 -5.51
C GLY A 137 2.37 -8.52 -4.87
N ASP A 138 2.61 -9.82 -4.70
CA ASP A 138 1.66 -10.73 -4.02
C ASP A 138 1.52 -10.40 -2.53
N THR A 139 2.56 -9.80 -1.94
CA THR A 139 2.61 -9.44 -0.52
C THR A 139 3.25 -8.07 -0.36
N ILE A 140 2.55 -7.17 0.33
CA ILE A 140 3.11 -5.90 0.81
C ILE A 140 3.18 -6.01 2.32
N GLU A 141 4.39 -6.24 2.85
CA GLU A 141 4.63 -6.22 4.28
C GLU A 141 4.94 -4.79 4.72
N LEU A 142 3.99 -4.15 5.42
CA LEU A 142 4.20 -2.88 6.10
C LEU A 142 4.67 -3.21 7.52
N ASN A 143 5.97 -3.46 7.70
CA ASN A 143 6.59 -3.89 8.97
C ASN A 143 6.08 -3.06 10.19
N PRO A 144 5.19 -3.60 11.05
CA PRO A 144 4.32 -2.77 11.86
C PRO A 144 4.70 -2.83 13.34
N SER A 145 5.80 -2.19 13.73
CA SER A 145 5.82 -1.67 15.11
C SER A 145 4.80 -0.53 15.31
N GLY A 146 4.06 -0.13 14.26
CA GLY A 146 3.07 0.95 14.26
C GLY A 146 1.77 0.60 13.51
N SER A 147 0.84 1.56 13.50
CA SER A 147 -0.48 1.44 12.86
C SER A 147 -0.42 1.75 11.36
N VAL A 148 -1.23 1.05 10.55
CA VAL A 148 -1.54 1.46 9.17
C VAL A 148 -2.77 2.36 9.22
N ASP A 149 -2.58 3.65 8.97
CA ASP A 149 -3.67 4.64 8.94
C ASP A 149 -4.24 4.77 7.51
N ILE A 150 -5.55 4.58 7.36
CA ILE A 150 -6.29 4.75 6.09
C ILE A 150 -7.31 5.87 6.29
N GLN A 151 -6.95 7.09 5.91
CA GLN A 151 -7.70 8.31 6.27
C GLN A 151 -9.02 8.53 5.52
N THR A 152 -9.29 7.78 4.45
CA THR A 152 -10.49 8.00 3.60
C THR A 152 -11.30 6.73 3.38
N ALA A 153 -10.87 5.87 2.46
CA ALA A 153 -11.59 4.65 2.13
C ALA A 153 -10.63 3.52 1.76
N LEU A 154 -10.84 2.34 2.37
CA LEU A 154 -10.31 1.09 1.88
C LEU A 154 -11.33 0.47 0.92
N THR A 155 -11.02 0.46 -0.38
CA THR A 155 -11.82 -0.28 -1.38
C THR A 155 -11.11 -1.59 -1.68
N ALA A 156 -11.46 -2.65 -0.96
CA ALA A 156 -10.89 -3.98 -1.13
C ALA A 156 -11.99 -5.02 -1.37
N THR A 157 -11.71 -6.03 -2.19
CA THR A 157 -12.62 -7.18 -2.38
C THR A 157 -12.73 -8.01 -1.09
N SER A 158 -11.64 -8.05 -0.30
CA SER A 158 -11.58 -8.67 1.03
C SER A 158 -10.60 -7.90 1.91
N ALA A 159 -10.94 -7.72 3.19
CA ALA A 159 -10.04 -7.23 4.21
C ALA A 159 -10.01 -8.25 5.36
N ILE A 160 -8.84 -8.86 5.60
CA ILE A 160 -8.65 -9.84 6.68
C ILE A 160 -7.82 -9.16 7.77
N VAL A 161 -8.36 -9.12 8.98
CA VAL A 161 -7.64 -8.64 10.17
C VAL A 161 -7.43 -9.84 11.08
N SER A 162 -6.17 -10.18 11.35
CA SER A 162 -5.82 -11.21 12.32
C SER A 162 -5.73 -10.58 13.71
N GLY A 163 -6.64 -10.95 14.60
CA GLY A 163 -6.70 -10.46 15.98
C GLY A 163 -7.93 -9.61 16.28
N ASP A 164 -7.84 -8.77 17.31
CA ASP A 164 -8.94 -7.92 17.76
C ASP A 164 -9.20 -6.78 16.77
N TRP A 165 -10.48 -6.57 16.44
CA TRP A 165 -10.92 -5.41 15.69
C TRP A 165 -11.65 -4.43 16.62
N LYS A 166 -11.17 -3.18 16.67
CA LYS A 166 -11.78 -2.10 17.46
C LYS A 166 -12.29 -1.01 16.53
N PHE A 167 -13.45 -0.47 16.88
CA PHE A 167 -14.06 0.64 16.18
C PHE A 167 -14.36 1.75 17.17
N ASP A 168 -13.79 2.93 16.93
CA ASP A 168 -14.16 4.14 17.68
C ASP A 168 -15.44 4.79 17.12
N ALA A 169 -15.89 4.33 15.95
CA ALA A 169 -17.06 4.81 15.25
C ALA A 169 -18.11 3.70 15.04
N GLN A 170 -19.24 4.07 14.43
CA GLN A 170 -20.33 3.14 14.14
C GLN A 170 -19.94 2.13 13.06
N ILE A 171 -20.45 0.92 13.19
CA ILE A 171 -20.40 -0.10 12.14
C ILE A 171 -21.67 0.05 11.29
N ILE A 172 -21.51 0.28 9.99
CA ILE A 172 -22.63 0.36 9.04
C ILE A 172 -22.58 -0.88 8.14
N ILE A 173 -23.65 -1.69 8.16
CA ILE A 173 -23.79 -2.89 7.34
C ILE A 173 -24.92 -2.67 6.34
N LYS A 174 -24.64 -2.90 5.06
CA LYS A 174 -25.65 -2.78 4.00
C LYS A 174 -26.72 -3.88 4.17
N GLU A 175 -27.98 -3.50 4.11
CA GLU A 175 -29.10 -4.44 4.12
C GLU A 175 -29.11 -5.36 2.89
N ARG A 176 -29.65 -6.56 3.07
CA ARG A 176 -29.70 -7.61 2.03
C ARG A 176 -31.04 -8.32 2.06
N ALA A 177 -31.55 -8.70 0.89
CA ALA A 177 -32.83 -9.41 0.77
C ALA A 177 -32.73 -10.91 1.13
N THR A 178 -31.54 -11.51 0.96
CA THR A 178 -31.28 -12.93 1.19
C THR A 178 -30.09 -13.11 2.11
N ALA A 179 -30.16 -14.11 2.98
CA ALA A 179 -29.05 -14.52 3.83
C ALA A 179 -27.80 -14.83 3.00
N PRO A 180 -26.60 -14.48 3.49
CA PRO A 180 -25.35 -15.00 2.95
C PRO A 180 -25.31 -16.53 3.02
N VAL A 181 -24.53 -17.16 2.14
CA VAL A 181 -24.22 -18.59 2.30
C VAL A 181 -23.32 -18.74 3.53
N GLY A 182 -23.59 -19.73 4.37
CA GLY A 182 -22.72 -20.04 5.51
C GLY A 182 -21.31 -20.41 5.04
N GLU A 183 -20.31 -20.03 5.82
CA GLU A 183 -18.92 -20.34 5.54
C GLU A 183 -18.44 -21.38 6.55
N SER A 184 -17.81 -22.46 6.07
CA SER A 184 -17.38 -23.55 6.94
C SER A 184 -16.44 -23.02 8.02
N ALA A 185 -16.74 -23.32 9.29
CA ALA A 185 -16.02 -22.84 10.48
C ALA A 185 -16.18 -21.35 10.81
N TYR A 186 -17.06 -20.61 10.12
CA TYR A 186 -17.34 -19.21 10.39
C TYR A 186 -18.84 -18.93 10.50
N GLY A 187 -19.18 -17.86 11.21
CA GLY A 187 -20.52 -17.30 11.24
C GLY A 187 -20.54 -15.93 10.57
N VAL A 188 -21.69 -15.56 9.99
CA VAL A 188 -21.85 -14.30 9.24
C VAL A 188 -22.92 -13.43 9.89
N ILE A 189 -22.55 -12.21 10.29
CA ILE A 189 -23.49 -11.18 10.73
C ILE A 189 -23.97 -10.39 9.51
N TRP A 190 -25.28 -10.17 9.39
CA TRP A 190 -25.86 -9.42 8.28
C TRP A 190 -27.14 -8.71 8.69
N VAL A 191 -27.56 -7.73 7.88
CA VAL A 191 -28.81 -6.98 8.09
C VAL A 191 -29.81 -7.36 7.01
N LYS A 192 -31.01 -7.80 7.42
CA LYS A 192 -32.09 -8.17 6.51
C LYS A 192 -32.88 -6.95 6.09
N ASN A 193 -33.24 -6.89 4.80
CA ASN A 193 -34.05 -5.82 4.23
C ASN A 193 -35.53 -6.01 4.58
N THR A 194 -35.90 -5.53 5.75
CA THR A 194 -37.26 -5.45 6.31
C THR A 194 -37.50 -4.03 6.83
N ILE A 195 -38.75 -3.67 7.14
CA ILE A 195 -39.08 -2.36 7.73
C ILE A 195 -39.75 -2.63 9.09
N PRO A 196 -39.07 -2.38 10.23
CA PRO A 196 -37.67 -1.96 10.37
C PRO A 196 -36.67 -3.08 10.01
N ASN A 197 -35.41 -2.68 9.78
CA ASN A 197 -34.32 -3.61 9.47
C ASN A 197 -34.05 -4.54 10.64
N GLU A 198 -33.75 -5.80 10.36
CA GLU A 198 -33.45 -6.82 11.38
C GLU A 198 -31.97 -7.23 11.33
N LEU A 199 -31.37 -7.50 12.49
CA LEU A 199 -30.01 -8.02 12.60
C LEU A 199 -30.03 -9.55 12.68
N TRP A 200 -29.26 -10.21 11.81
CA TRP A 200 -29.25 -11.66 11.65
C TRP A 200 -27.83 -12.23 11.73
N PHE A 201 -27.75 -13.50 12.15
CA PHE A 201 -26.55 -14.34 12.17
C PHE A 201 -26.82 -15.61 11.34
N THR A 202 -25.92 -15.93 10.43
CA THR A 202 -25.94 -17.21 9.70
C THR A 202 -24.82 -18.07 10.25
N ASN A 203 -25.13 -19.28 10.73
CA ASN A 203 -24.10 -20.20 11.20
C ASN A 203 -23.39 -20.92 10.03
N ASP A 204 -22.38 -21.72 10.36
CA ASP A 204 -21.59 -22.50 9.40
C ASP A 204 -22.39 -23.63 8.72
N ALA A 205 -23.52 -24.04 9.31
CA ALA A 205 -24.50 -24.94 8.72
C ALA A 205 -25.56 -24.23 7.85
N SER A 206 -25.38 -22.93 7.55
CA SER A 206 -26.32 -22.10 6.78
C SER A 206 -27.72 -22.00 7.39
N GLN A 207 -27.80 -22.02 8.72
CA GLN A 207 -29.02 -21.76 9.48
C GLN A 207 -29.02 -20.30 9.93
N ASP A 208 -30.16 -19.64 9.73
CA ASP A 208 -30.34 -18.22 10.01
C ASP A 208 -30.99 -18.00 11.37
N PHE A 209 -30.42 -17.09 12.17
CA PHE A 209 -30.92 -16.69 13.48
C PHE A 209 -31.05 -15.18 13.54
N MET A 210 -32.21 -14.67 13.92
CA MET A 210 -32.37 -13.25 14.24
C MET A 210 -31.74 -12.99 15.60
N LEU A 211 -30.79 -12.05 15.69
CA LEU A 211 -30.07 -11.77 16.94
C LEU A 211 -30.86 -10.89 17.90
N VAL A 212 -31.87 -10.17 17.40
CA VAL A 212 -32.74 -9.31 18.18
C VAL A 212 -34.19 -9.71 17.90
N SER A 213 -34.66 -10.78 18.54
CA SER A 213 -36.08 -11.10 18.59
C SER A 213 -36.74 -10.35 19.73
N ASP A 214 -37.78 -9.58 19.44
CA ASP A 214 -38.65 -9.03 20.47
C ASP A 214 -39.42 -10.18 21.14
N LEU A 215 -39.20 -10.38 22.45
CA LEU A 215 -39.90 -11.40 23.23
C LEU A 215 -41.42 -11.15 23.27
N ILE A 216 -41.84 -9.88 23.15
CA ILE A 216 -43.27 -9.51 23.17
C ILE A 216 -43.96 -9.98 21.89
N SER A 217 -43.23 -10.01 20.77
CA SER A 217 -43.76 -10.43 19.47
C SER A 217 -43.63 -11.95 19.24
N ASP A 218 -42.95 -12.67 20.13
CA ASP A 218 -42.90 -14.12 20.10
C ASP A 218 -44.26 -14.68 20.56
N THR A 219 -44.93 -15.42 19.67
CA THR A 219 -46.21 -16.11 19.95
C THR A 219 -46.00 -17.58 20.35
N THR A 220 -44.74 -18.02 20.37
CA THR A 220 -44.28 -19.34 20.82
C THR A 220 -43.30 -19.26 22.01
N PRO A 221 -43.38 -18.26 22.91
CA PRO A 221 -42.30 -18.00 23.84
C PRO A 221 -42.09 -19.20 24.76
N GLN A 222 -40.93 -19.83 24.62
CA GLN A 222 -40.47 -20.85 25.54
C GLN A 222 -39.47 -20.19 26.47
N LEU A 223 -39.87 -19.95 27.72
CA LEU A 223 -39.01 -19.30 28.72
C LEU A 223 -37.84 -20.18 29.21
N GLY A 224 -37.68 -21.38 28.62
CA GLY A 224 -36.51 -22.26 28.83
C GLY A 224 -36.28 -22.74 30.27
N GLY A 225 -37.19 -22.43 31.21
CA GLY A 225 -37.02 -22.70 32.63
C GLY A 225 -38.16 -22.14 33.50
N ASN A 226 -37.92 -22.06 34.80
CA ASN A 226 -38.89 -21.52 35.76
C ASN A 226 -39.08 -20.02 35.55
N LEU A 227 -40.32 -19.58 35.33
CA LEU A 227 -40.68 -18.16 35.38
C LEU A 227 -40.72 -17.71 36.85
N ALA A 228 -39.70 -16.98 37.30
CA ALA A 228 -39.74 -16.29 38.57
C ALA A 228 -40.41 -14.92 38.39
N SER A 229 -41.47 -14.65 39.13
CA SER A 229 -42.14 -13.35 39.05
C SER A 229 -41.35 -12.21 39.72
N ASN A 230 -40.30 -12.54 40.49
CA ASN A 230 -39.44 -11.60 41.23
C ASN A 230 -40.22 -10.61 42.11
N GLY A 231 -41.34 -11.06 42.68
CA GLY A 231 -42.19 -10.24 43.53
C GLY A 231 -43.14 -9.31 42.77
N PHE A 232 -43.19 -9.41 41.44
CA PHE A 232 -44.18 -8.75 40.61
C PHE A 232 -45.38 -9.68 40.35
N ASP A 233 -46.52 -9.07 40.07
CA ASP A 233 -47.70 -9.79 39.63
C ASP A 233 -47.54 -10.24 38.17
N ILE A 234 -48.07 -11.42 37.87
CA ILE A 234 -48.22 -11.88 36.49
C ILE A 234 -49.65 -11.53 36.08
N LEU A 235 -49.77 -10.48 35.26
CA LEU A 235 -51.06 -10.03 34.74
C LEU A 235 -51.46 -10.91 33.55
N MET A 236 -52.64 -11.52 33.64
CA MET A 236 -53.30 -12.24 32.55
C MET A 236 -54.52 -11.42 32.13
N ALA A 237 -54.76 -11.23 30.83
CA ALA A 237 -55.96 -10.53 30.37
C ALA A 237 -57.21 -11.41 30.53
N ASP A 238 -58.40 -10.82 30.36
CA ASP A 238 -59.65 -11.56 30.45
C ASP A 238 -59.74 -12.65 29.36
N GLY A 239 -60.07 -13.87 29.77
CA GLY A 239 -60.14 -15.02 28.87
C GLY A 239 -58.79 -15.73 28.64
N ASP A 240 -57.67 -15.16 29.09
CA ASP A 240 -56.37 -15.83 29.05
C ASP A 240 -56.32 -16.98 30.05
N LYS A 241 -55.60 -18.04 29.69
CA LYS A 241 -55.44 -19.24 30.50
C LYS A 241 -53.97 -19.52 30.78
N VAL A 242 -53.66 -19.85 32.02
CA VAL A 242 -52.46 -20.60 32.37
C VAL A 242 -52.81 -22.08 32.33
N ILE A 243 -52.11 -22.85 31.49
CA ILE A 243 -52.31 -24.29 31.34
C ILE A 243 -51.07 -25.00 31.83
N PHE A 244 -51.26 -25.98 32.72
CA PHE A 244 -50.18 -26.83 33.22
C PHE A 244 -50.27 -28.20 32.53
N GLY A 245 -49.18 -28.61 31.89
CA GLY A 245 -49.08 -29.86 31.16
C GLY A 245 -49.73 -29.84 29.77
N ASP A 246 -49.35 -30.81 28.93
CA ASP A 246 -49.74 -30.87 27.50
C ASP A 246 -51.20 -31.28 27.27
N GLY A 247 -51.89 -31.77 28.32
CA GLY A 247 -53.29 -32.20 28.28
C GLY A 247 -54.28 -31.27 28.98
N GLY A 248 -53.80 -30.15 29.54
CA GLY A 248 -54.62 -29.30 30.39
C GLY A 248 -54.92 -29.91 31.76
N ASP A 249 -53.91 -30.54 32.37
CA ASP A 249 -54.02 -31.19 33.68
C ASP A 249 -54.51 -30.21 34.75
N MET A 250 -54.07 -28.95 34.67
CA MET A 250 -54.66 -27.83 35.42
C MET A 250 -54.80 -26.60 34.52
N GLN A 251 -55.86 -25.83 34.74
CA GLN A 251 -56.12 -24.59 34.01
C GLN A 251 -56.54 -23.49 34.98
N MET A 252 -55.78 -22.41 35.04
CA MET A 252 -56.16 -21.20 35.78
C MET A 252 -56.54 -20.12 34.79
N TYR A 253 -57.74 -19.55 34.91
CA TYR A 253 -58.18 -18.50 33.99
C TYR A 253 -59.23 -17.58 34.59
N ASN A 254 -59.20 -16.32 34.16
CA ASN A 254 -60.28 -15.39 34.45
C ASN A 254 -61.40 -15.56 33.43
N VAL A 255 -62.64 -15.65 33.91
CA VAL A 255 -63.81 -15.78 33.04
C VAL A 255 -64.26 -14.39 32.63
N THR A 256 -64.53 -14.15 31.34
CA THR A 256 -65.07 -12.87 30.89
C THR A 256 -66.44 -12.60 31.54
N GLY A 257 -66.58 -11.48 32.26
CA GLY A 257 -67.83 -11.03 32.90
C GLY A 257 -67.84 -11.19 34.44
N THR A 258 -69.02 -11.07 35.07
CA THR A 258 -69.20 -11.17 36.54
C THR A 258 -69.04 -12.60 37.10
N GLY A 259 -68.39 -13.50 36.35
CA GLY A 259 -68.17 -14.89 36.74
C GLY A 259 -67.06 -15.03 37.77
N THR A 260 -67.20 -15.98 38.68
CA THR A 260 -66.13 -16.40 39.59
C THR A 260 -64.97 -17.02 38.81
N SER A 261 -63.75 -16.52 39.03
CA SER A 261 -62.51 -17.07 38.48
C SER A 261 -62.36 -18.55 38.85
N LYS A 262 -61.75 -19.35 37.98
CA LYS A 262 -61.54 -20.79 38.20
C LYS A 262 -60.06 -21.09 38.36
N ILE A 263 -59.76 -21.96 39.33
CA ILE A 263 -58.46 -22.60 39.58
C ILE A 263 -58.68 -24.10 39.45
#